data_AF-S9PGP0-F1
#
_entry.id   AF-S9PGP0-F1
#
_cell.length_a   1.000
_cell.length_b   1.000
_cell.length_c   1.000
_cell.angle_alpha   90.00
_cell.angle_beta   90.00
_cell.angle_gamma   90.00
#
_symmetry.space_group_name_H-M   'P 1'
#
loop_
_entity.id
_entity.type
_entity.pdbx_description
1 polymer ?
#
loop_
_entity_poly.entity_id
_entity_poly.type
_entity_poly.pdbx_seq_one_letter_code
_entity_poly.pdbx_strand_id
1 'polypeptide(L)'
;MTNVEWRLMSGWSDKEVMERLARASTLPLNFEVQEKDMTLDNGWSQVESQAIIGCDAPGPPKEGDAFHKLKEAVARMGFSDPRIVHGHFSDAMPLLGRPMMLELRPLVGLRYLCPVRVRAVRSEVDDERTVYGFSIDTLQGHVEAGREWFQLSKDHRTGELRFHIRAAWREGQFPNWWSYVGFELVGRRYQRAWHHLAHMRLRELLRGGYLEQHPDAHALQEANLRVGRLPVQFASQRGLSRRLMGVEHEMERDQRGNGWNTLGLGVLAGMRSFSAPALLGFHFSREPRTAPSGSLGLLASPLVSRALAALSAGEVAADKTPWMPARISPPALVGRALSGALAGAAVAPRRQLTPLHAVLGAAAAVASSFTFYALRRFMTRRLGVPNAVAGLAEDAVAAALGGKLLAALR
;
A
#
# COMPACT_ATOMS: atom_id res chain seq x y z
N MET A 1 20.24 -3.51 10.17
CA MET A 1 19.42 -4.43 9.36
C MET A 1 18.03 -4.44 9.97
N THR A 2 16.98 -4.29 9.17
CA THR A 2 15.60 -4.22 9.65
C THR A 2 15.14 -5.62 10.11
N ASN A 3 14.54 -5.70 11.30
CA ASN A 3 14.15 -6.98 11.93
C ASN A 3 12.79 -7.51 11.43
N VAL A 4 12.24 -6.98 10.33
CA VAL A 4 10.96 -7.43 9.78
C VAL A 4 11.16 -8.74 9.04
N GLU A 5 10.53 -9.79 9.53
CA GLU A 5 10.56 -11.10 8.89
C GLU A 5 9.56 -11.18 7.73
N TRP A 6 10.01 -11.67 6.58
CA TRP A 6 9.18 -11.89 5.40
C TRP A 6 9.60 -13.15 4.65
N ARG A 7 8.67 -13.75 3.91
CA ARG A 7 8.91 -14.91 3.06
C ARG A 7 8.16 -14.77 1.73
N LEU A 8 8.73 -15.40 0.71
CA LEU A 8 8.12 -15.54 -0.61
C LEU A 8 7.87 -17.03 -0.89
N MET A 9 6.67 -17.35 -1.36
CA MET A 9 6.16 -18.70 -1.69
C MET A 9 6.15 -19.72 -0.54
N SER A 10 6.59 -19.36 0.66
CA SER A 10 6.65 -20.24 1.84
C SER A 10 6.04 -19.56 3.06
N GLY A 11 5.40 -20.34 3.94
CA GLY A 11 4.92 -19.87 5.25
C GLY A 11 5.92 -20.14 6.36
N TRP A 12 5.50 -19.95 7.61
CA TRP A 12 6.21 -20.43 8.79
C TRP A 12 5.56 -21.72 9.27
N SER A 13 6.37 -22.66 9.74
CA SER A 13 5.88 -23.82 10.49
C SER A 13 5.38 -23.39 11.87
N ASP A 14 4.50 -24.19 12.49
CA ASP A 14 3.98 -23.90 13.83
C ASP A 14 5.11 -23.72 14.86
N LYS A 15 6.15 -24.55 14.77
CA LYS A 15 7.34 -24.44 15.63
C LYS A 15 8.02 -23.07 15.49
N GLU A 16 8.22 -22.62 14.25
CA GLU A 16 8.85 -21.32 13.99
C GLU A 16 8.00 -20.15 14.48
N VAL A 17 6.67 -20.24 14.35
CA VAL A 17 5.73 -19.24 14.86
C VAL A 17 5.77 -19.20 16.39
N MET A 18 5.78 -20.36 17.05
CA MET A 18 5.84 -20.46 18.51
C MET A 18 7.13 -19.86 19.07
N GLU A 19 8.28 -20.10 18.42
CA GLU A 19 9.55 -19.45 18.78
C GLU A 19 9.47 -17.92 18.68
N ARG A 20 8.76 -17.40 17.66
CA ARG A 20 8.59 -15.96 17.45
C ARG A 20 7.61 -15.34 18.43
N LEU A 21 6.55 -16.05 18.77
CA LEU A 21 5.63 -15.68 19.85
C LEU A 21 6.36 -15.58 21.18
N ALA A 22 7.21 -16.55 21.50
CA ALA A 22 8.04 -16.51 22.70
C ALA A 22 8.96 -15.27 22.71
N ARG A 23 9.60 -14.94 21.58
CA ARG A 23 10.40 -13.70 21.46
C ARG A 23 9.56 -12.43 21.56
N ALA A 24 8.36 -12.42 20.98
CA ALA A 24 7.48 -11.25 21.00
C ALA A 24 7.05 -10.84 22.42
N SER A 25 7.13 -11.75 23.40
CA SER A 25 6.87 -11.42 24.81
C SER A 25 7.85 -10.38 25.38
N THR A 26 9.10 -10.33 24.89
CA THR A 26 10.15 -9.44 25.40
C THR A 26 10.46 -8.25 24.50
N LEU A 27 9.91 -8.21 23.28
CA LEU A 27 10.18 -7.12 22.34
C LEU A 27 9.61 -5.77 22.86
N PRO A 28 10.35 -4.66 22.71
CA PRO A 28 9.84 -3.33 23.02
C PRO A 28 8.89 -2.84 21.92
N LEU A 29 8.12 -1.80 22.24
CA LEU A 29 7.33 -1.07 21.23
C LEU A 29 8.25 -0.45 20.17
N ASN A 30 7.74 -0.26 18.96
CA ASN A 30 8.43 0.50 17.91
C ASN A 30 8.01 1.99 17.85
N PHE A 31 7.25 2.44 18.86
CA PHE A 31 6.89 3.83 19.10
C PHE A 31 6.65 4.08 20.59
N GLU A 32 6.86 5.32 21.03
CA GLU A 32 6.69 5.75 22.43
C GLU A 32 5.87 7.05 22.49
N VAL A 33 4.69 7.04 21.87
CA VAL A 33 3.79 8.20 21.81
C VAL A 33 2.46 7.84 22.47
N GLN A 34 1.92 8.76 23.26
CA GLN A 34 0.60 8.57 23.88
C GLN A 34 -0.50 8.71 22.83
N GLU A 35 -1.59 7.97 23.01
CA GLU A 35 -2.70 7.93 22.04
C GLU A 35 -3.26 9.32 21.68
N LYS A 36 -3.38 10.22 22.66
CA LYS A 36 -3.83 11.61 22.46
C LYS A 36 -2.96 12.43 21.51
N ASP A 37 -1.68 12.07 21.39
CA ASP A 37 -0.68 12.76 20.58
C ASP A 37 -0.50 12.09 19.22
N MET A 38 -1.14 10.94 18.98
CA MET A 38 -1.15 10.25 17.70
C MET A 38 -2.17 10.88 16.75
N THR A 39 -1.94 12.14 16.36
CA THR A 39 -2.84 12.93 15.50
C THR A 39 -2.25 13.17 14.11
N LEU A 40 -3.10 13.59 13.16
CA LEU A 40 -2.67 13.95 11.80
C LEU A 40 -1.61 15.06 11.80
N ASP A 41 -1.80 16.07 12.65
CA ASP A 41 -0.87 17.20 12.81
C ASP A 41 0.52 16.76 13.32
N ASN A 42 0.55 15.64 14.05
CA ASN A 42 1.77 15.01 14.55
C ASN A 42 2.32 13.94 13.58
N GLY A 43 1.79 13.84 12.36
CA GLY A 43 2.26 12.93 11.32
C GLY A 43 1.78 11.48 11.47
N TRP A 44 0.70 11.25 12.24
CA TRP A 44 0.08 9.94 12.39
C TRP A 44 -1.12 9.82 11.45
N SER A 45 -1.08 8.81 10.59
CA SER A 45 -2.22 8.45 9.74
C SER A 45 -3.35 7.90 10.59
N GLN A 46 -4.57 8.30 10.27
CA GLN A 46 -5.80 7.88 10.93
C GLN A 46 -6.61 7.00 9.98
N VAL A 47 -7.03 5.84 10.45
CA VAL A 47 -7.91 4.95 9.69
C VAL A 47 -9.03 4.51 10.61
N GLU A 48 -10.25 4.66 10.13
CA GLU A 48 -11.45 4.36 10.88
C GLU A 48 -12.40 3.58 9.98
N SER A 49 -13.00 2.52 10.52
CA SER A 49 -14.07 1.82 9.85
C SER A 49 -15.12 1.34 10.83
N GLN A 50 -16.38 1.57 10.51
CA GLN A 50 -17.49 1.16 11.36
C GLN A 50 -18.67 0.64 10.56
N ALA A 51 -19.39 -0.32 11.14
CA ALA A 51 -20.67 -0.76 10.60
C ALA A 51 -21.55 -1.36 11.70
N ILE A 52 -22.87 -1.22 11.52
CA ILE A 52 -23.84 -2.06 12.23
C ILE A 52 -23.70 -3.47 11.64
N ILE A 53 -23.33 -4.42 12.49
CA ILE A 53 -23.13 -5.83 12.11
C ILE A 53 -24.36 -6.68 12.44
N GLY A 54 -25.15 -6.27 13.42
CA GLY A 54 -26.40 -6.93 13.76
C GLY A 54 -27.29 -6.02 14.61
N CYS A 55 -28.49 -6.51 14.91
CA CYS A 55 -29.40 -5.92 15.86
C CYS A 55 -30.03 -7.06 16.65
N ASP A 56 -29.85 -7.00 17.96
CA ASP A 56 -30.37 -7.94 18.96
C ASP A 56 -31.58 -7.29 19.66
N ALA A 57 -32.16 -7.96 20.67
CA ALA A 57 -33.20 -7.35 21.49
C ALA A 57 -32.67 -6.10 22.24
N PRO A 58 -33.47 -5.03 22.36
CA PRO A 58 -33.18 -3.90 23.23
C PRO A 58 -32.92 -4.33 24.67
N GLY A 59 -32.12 -3.52 25.37
CA GLY A 59 -31.62 -3.75 26.72
C GLY A 59 -30.14 -4.14 26.77
N PRO A 60 -29.59 -4.25 27.99
CA PRO A 60 -28.21 -4.67 28.19
C PRO A 60 -27.96 -6.09 27.64
N PRO A 61 -26.69 -6.45 27.36
CA PRO A 61 -26.35 -7.81 26.97
C PRO A 61 -26.80 -8.85 27.99
N LYS A 62 -27.35 -9.95 27.51
CA LYS A 62 -27.72 -11.11 28.33
C LYS A 62 -26.79 -12.28 28.01
N GLU A 63 -26.59 -13.17 28.97
CA GLU A 63 -25.76 -14.35 28.77
C GLU A 63 -26.25 -15.17 27.56
N GLY A 64 -25.32 -15.58 26.68
CA GLY A 64 -25.63 -16.33 25.46
C GLY A 64 -26.15 -15.49 24.29
N ASP A 65 -26.32 -14.17 24.44
CA ASP A 65 -26.78 -13.28 23.38
C ASP A 65 -25.72 -13.05 22.29
N ALA A 66 -26.10 -12.33 21.23
CA ALA A 66 -25.17 -12.07 20.12
C ALA A 66 -23.98 -11.19 20.54
N PHE A 67 -24.14 -10.31 21.53
CA PHE A 67 -23.04 -9.49 22.03
C PHE A 67 -21.98 -10.36 22.73
N HIS A 68 -22.37 -11.33 23.56
CA HIS A 68 -21.42 -12.26 24.19
C HIS A 68 -20.66 -13.11 23.16
N LYS A 69 -21.37 -13.65 22.15
CA LYS A 69 -20.74 -14.43 21.06
C LYS A 69 -19.75 -13.58 20.25
N LEU A 70 -20.13 -12.34 19.91
CA LEU A 70 -19.25 -11.42 19.20
C LEU A 70 -18.08 -10.95 20.06
N LYS A 71 -18.27 -10.75 21.36
CA LYS A 71 -17.20 -10.42 22.30
C LYS A 71 -16.12 -11.48 22.28
N GLU A 72 -16.49 -12.76 22.35
CA GLU A 72 -15.56 -13.88 22.24
C GLU A 72 -14.87 -13.94 20.87
N ALA A 73 -15.63 -13.78 19.79
CA ALA A 73 -15.08 -13.74 18.43
C ALA A 73 -14.08 -12.59 18.26
N VAL A 74 -14.41 -11.40 18.75
CA VAL A 74 -13.52 -10.23 18.70
C VAL A 74 -12.25 -10.50 19.50
N ALA A 75 -12.36 -10.99 20.74
CA ALA A 75 -11.20 -11.31 21.60
C ALA A 75 -10.23 -12.33 20.96
N ARG A 76 -10.74 -13.24 20.13
CA ARG A 76 -9.95 -14.23 19.38
C ARG A 76 -9.63 -13.81 17.94
N MET A 77 -9.80 -12.53 17.60
CA MET A 77 -9.60 -12.02 16.24
C MET A 77 -10.39 -12.77 15.15
N GLY A 78 -11.56 -13.33 15.46
CA GLY A 78 -12.43 -14.04 14.50
C GLY A 78 -12.91 -13.16 13.34
N PHE A 79 -12.90 -11.83 13.53
CA PHE A 79 -13.11 -10.86 12.46
C PHE A 79 -12.00 -10.88 11.41
N SER A 80 -10.77 -11.29 11.74
CA SER A 80 -9.65 -11.24 10.79
C SER A 80 -9.76 -12.36 9.75
N ASP A 81 -9.78 -12.00 8.47
CA ASP A 81 -9.78 -12.99 7.39
C ASP A 81 -8.37 -13.58 7.21
N PRO A 82 -8.16 -14.90 7.40
CA PRO A 82 -6.84 -15.52 7.35
C PRO A 82 -6.22 -15.50 5.94
N ARG A 83 -6.99 -15.17 4.89
CA ARG A 83 -6.45 -14.94 3.54
C ARG A 83 -5.70 -13.62 3.45
N ILE A 84 -5.94 -12.70 4.38
CA ILE A 84 -5.36 -11.36 4.41
C ILE A 84 -4.46 -11.20 5.64
N VAL A 85 -5.01 -11.33 6.85
CA VAL A 85 -4.25 -11.27 8.09
C VAL A 85 -4.63 -12.46 8.95
N HIS A 86 -3.64 -13.26 9.33
CA HIS A 86 -3.82 -14.34 10.28
C HIS A 86 -3.08 -14.03 11.59
N GLY A 87 -3.80 -14.02 12.70
CA GLY A 87 -3.23 -13.77 14.02
C GLY A 87 -2.84 -15.08 14.70
N HIS A 88 -1.58 -15.22 15.06
CA HIS A 88 -1.06 -16.32 15.87
C HIS A 88 -0.91 -15.85 17.30
N PHE A 89 -1.45 -16.60 18.27
CA PHE A 89 -1.37 -16.30 19.70
C PHE A 89 -1.82 -17.51 20.53
N SER A 90 -1.53 -17.48 21.84
CA SER A 90 -1.99 -18.50 22.78
C SER A 90 -3.23 -18.05 23.54
N ASP A 91 -4.30 -18.82 23.47
CA ASP A 91 -5.54 -18.59 24.23
C ASP A 91 -5.38 -18.85 25.74
N ALA A 92 -4.30 -19.53 26.15
CA ALA A 92 -4.00 -19.75 27.57
C ALA A 92 -3.55 -18.47 28.30
N MET A 93 -3.11 -17.43 27.57
CA MET A 93 -2.70 -16.16 28.17
C MET A 93 -3.88 -15.20 28.28
N PRO A 94 -3.98 -14.38 29.35
CA PRO A 94 -4.95 -13.29 29.43
C PRO A 94 -4.88 -12.39 28.19
N LEU A 95 -6.01 -11.78 27.80
CA LEU A 95 -6.04 -10.91 26.62
C LEU A 95 -5.13 -9.69 26.80
N LEU A 96 -5.19 -9.01 27.95
CA LEU A 96 -4.31 -7.89 28.25
C LEU A 96 -2.85 -8.36 28.37
N GLY A 97 -1.95 -7.73 27.62
CA GLY A 97 -0.53 -8.06 27.61
C GLY A 97 -0.15 -9.22 26.67
N ARG A 98 -1.13 -9.87 26.02
CA ARG A 98 -0.91 -11.02 25.13
C ARG A 98 0.03 -10.63 23.96
N PRO A 99 1.19 -11.28 23.79
CA PRO A 99 1.98 -11.15 22.58
C PRO A 99 1.32 -11.94 21.45
N MET A 100 1.37 -11.39 20.24
CA MET A 100 0.77 -11.99 19.06
C MET A 100 1.69 -11.80 17.86
N MET A 101 1.62 -12.71 16.90
CA MET A 101 2.26 -12.55 15.58
C MET A 101 1.18 -12.41 14.51
N LEU A 102 1.19 -11.29 13.80
CA LEU A 102 0.30 -11.06 12.66
C LEU A 102 1.01 -11.49 11.38
N GLU A 103 0.46 -12.48 10.72
CA GLU A 103 0.90 -12.90 9.40
C GLU A 103 0.11 -12.14 8.32
N LEU A 104 0.74 -11.11 7.74
CA LEU A 104 0.17 -10.28 6.68
C LEU A 104 0.40 -10.95 5.32
N ARG A 105 -0.65 -11.05 4.50
CA ARG A 105 -0.66 -11.72 3.19
C ARG A 105 -1.11 -10.75 2.10
N PRO A 106 -0.31 -9.70 1.78
CA PRO A 106 -0.74 -8.65 0.87
C PRO A 106 -0.89 -9.08 -0.59
N LEU A 107 -0.12 -10.10 -1.01
CA LEU A 107 -0.12 -10.62 -2.37
C LEU A 107 0.08 -12.14 -2.33
N VAL A 108 -0.27 -12.82 -3.43
CA VAL A 108 -0.07 -14.26 -3.56
C VAL A 108 1.39 -14.62 -3.34
N GLY A 109 1.65 -15.48 -2.35
CA GLY A 109 2.98 -15.97 -2.00
C GLY A 109 3.81 -15.05 -1.12
N LEU A 110 3.47 -13.76 -0.98
CA LEU A 110 4.21 -12.83 -0.14
C LEU A 110 3.62 -12.77 1.26
N ARG A 111 4.47 -12.96 2.28
CA ARG A 111 4.05 -12.98 3.68
C ARG A 111 5.00 -12.14 4.54
N TYR A 112 4.44 -11.39 5.47
CA TYR A 112 5.19 -10.70 6.53
C TYR A 112 4.72 -11.22 7.88
N LEU A 113 5.64 -11.41 8.81
CA LEU A 113 5.32 -11.86 10.16
C LEU A 113 5.67 -10.76 11.15
N CYS A 114 4.65 -10.14 11.72
CA CYS A 114 4.76 -8.86 12.39
C CYS A 114 4.32 -8.99 13.86
N PRO A 115 5.20 -8.66 14.83
CA PRO A 115 4.90 -8.81 16.24
C PRO A 115 4.06 -7.64 16.76
N VAL A 116 3.02 -7.96 17.53
CA VAL A 116 2.17 -6.99 18.24
C VAL A 116 1.92 -7.45 19.68
N ARG A 117 1.44 -6.53 20.52
CA ARG A 117 0.99 -6.85 21.87
C ARG A 117 -0.33 -6.18 22.17
N VAL A 118 -1.23 -6.90 22.83
CA VAL A 118 -2.45 -6.29 23.36
C VAL A 118 -2.08 -5.36 24.52
N ARG A 119 -2.43 -4.07 24.43
CA ARG A 119 -2.01 -3.05 25.41
C ARG A 119 -3.13 -2.46 26.23
N ALA A 120 -4.36 -2.53 25.73
CA ALA A 120 -5.52 -2.13 26.47
C ALA A 120 -6.68 -3.07 26.19
N VAL A 121 -7.52 -3.27 27.20
CA VAL A 121 -8.83 -3.94 27.08
C VAL A 121 -9.84 -2.97 27.68
N ARG A 122 -10.92 -2.73 26.94
CA ARG A 122 -12.00 -1.83 27.32
C ARG A 122 -13.26 -2.67 27.55
N SER A 123 -13.90 -2.47 28.69
CA SER A 123 -15.17 -3.09 29.03
C SER A 123 -15.98 -2.08 29.84
N GLU A 124 -16.95 -1.45 29.20
CA GLU A 124 -17.77 -0.39 29.77
C GLU A 124 -19.23 -0.77 29.59
N VAL A 125 -20.02 -0.55 30.64
CA VAL A 125 -21.47 -0.73 30.62
C VAL A 125 -22.04 0.55 31.24
N ASP A 126 -22.82 1.28 30.47
CA ASP A 126 -23.61 2.41 30.93
C ASP A 126 -25.11 2.13 30.65
N ASP A 127 -26.00 3.05 31.04
CA ASP A 127 -27.44 2.86 30.87
C ASP A 127 -27.86 2.77 29.40
N GLU A 128 -27.11 3.43 28.50
CA GLU A 128 -27.45 3.57 27.09
C GLU A 128 -26.75 2.53 26.19
N ARG A 129 -25.58 2.03 26.59
CA ARG A 129 -24.76 1.14 25.77
C ARG A 129 -23.80 0.26 26.59
N THR A 130 -23.43 -0.86 25.97
CA THR A 130 -22.32 -1.69 26.41
C THR A 130 -21.23 -1.68 25.36
N VAL A 131 -19.98 -1.46 25.76
CA VAL A 131 -18.80 -1.42 24.88
C VAL A 131 -17.75 -2.41 25.36
N TYR A 132 -17.25 -3.23 24.44
CA TYR A 132 -16.13 -4.11 24.65
C TYR A 132 -15.09 -3.93 23.55
N GLY A 133 -13.81 -4.00 23.86
CA GLY A 133 -12.78 -3.99 22.83
C GLY A 133 -11.37 -4.16 23.39
N PHE A 134 -10.40 -4.22 22.51
CA PHE A 134 -8.99 -4.22 22.89
C PHE A 134 -8.16 -3.48 21.84
N SER A 135 -6.99 -3.01 22.27
CA SER A 135 -6.00 -2.41 21.39
C SER A 135 -4.82 -3.34 21.20
N ILE A 136 -4.28 -3.37 19.99
CA ILE A 136 -2.96 -3.91 19.70
C ILE A 136 -1.99 -2.77 19.42
N ASP A 137 -0.80 -2.87 19.98
CA ASP A 137 0.30 -1.96 19.69
C ASP A 137 1.42 -2.74 18.99
N THR A 138 2.03 -2.12 18.00
CA THR A 138 3.10 -2.72 17.21
C THR A 138 4.42 -2.79 17.97
N LEU A 139 5.15 -3.89 17.80
CA LEU A 139 6.46 -4.11 18.43
C LEU A 139 7.61 -3.91 17.41
N GLN A 140 8.85 -3.88 17.90
CA GLN A 140 10.02 -3.92 17.02
C GLN A 140 9.96 -5.13 16.07
N GLY A 141 10.22 -4.89 14.78
CA GLY A 141 10.04 -5.92 13.73
C GLY A 141 8.67 -5.90 13.04
N HIS A 142 7.80 -4.94 13.37
CA HIS A 142 6.55 -4.68 12.64
C HIS A 142 6.78 -3.69 11.47
N VAL A 143 6.09 -3.88 10.34
CA VAL A 143 6.17 -3.02 9.13
C VAL A 143 5.57 -1.62 9.31
N GLU A 144 4.75 -1.48 10.34
CA GLU A 144 4.08 -0.25 10.76
C GLU A 144 4.40 0.03 12.22
N ALA A 145 4.36 1.30 12.61
CA ALA A 145 4.40 1.71 14.01
C ALA A 145 3.06 2.37 14.36
N GLY A 146 2.36 1.86 15.37
CA GLY A 146 1.08 2.41 15.77
C GLY A 146 0.25 1.53 16.69
N ARG A 147 -0.98 1.99 16.89
CA ARG A 147 -2.01 1.34 17.70
C ARG A 147 -3.26 1.15 16.86
N GLU A 148 -3.90 0.01 17.06
CA GLU A 148 -5.19 -0.28 16.46
C GLU A 148 -6.17 -0.83 17.51
N TRP A 149 -7.37 -0.27 17.52
CA TRP A 149 -8.48 -0.61 18.40
C TRP A 149 -9.53 -1.40 17.64
N PHE A 150 -9.99 -2.49 18.26
CA PHE A 150 -11.15 -3.27 17.81
C PHE A 150 -12.24 -3.17 18.87
N GLN A 151 -13.37 -2.55 18.53
CA GLN A 151 -14.42 -2.24 19.48
C GLN A 151 -15.77 -2.75 18.98
N LEU A 152 -16.48 -3.44 19.87
CA LEU A 152 -17.86 -3.87 19.73
C LEU A 152 -18.71 -3.04 20.68
N SER A 153 -19.86 -2.54 20.23
CA SER A 153 -20.82 -1.87 21.08
C SER A 153 -22.25 -2.34 20.83
N LYS A 154 -23.05 -2.43 21.90
CA LYS A 154 -24.51 -2.63 21.85
C LYS A 154 -25.19 -1.36 22.33
N ASP A 155 -26.08 -0.78 21.52
CA ASP A 155 -26.99 0.28 21.94
C ASP A 155 -28.20 -0.36 22.63
N HIS A 156 -28.47 0.01 23.89
CA HIS A 156 -29.52 -0.61 24.71
C HIS A 156 -30.92 -0.18 24.29
N ARG A 157 -31.09 0.98 23.67
CA ARG A 157 -32.41 1.46 23.23
C ARG A 157 -32.87 0.73 21.97
N THR A 158 -31.95 0.49 21.04
CA THR A 158 -32.23 -0.05 19.71
C THR A 158 -31.88 -1.53 19.56
N GLY A 159 -30.96 -2.04 20.38
CA GLY A 159 -30.37 -3.36 20.23
C GLY A 159 -29.28 -3.44 19.15
N GLU A 160 -28.90 -2.32 18.54
CA GLU A 160 -27.89 -2.30 17.48
C GLU A 160 -26.51 -2.73 17.97
N LEU A 161 -25.92 -3.69 17.26
CA LEU A 161 -24.56 -4.18 17.45
C LEU A 161 -23.66 -3.56 16.40
N ARG A 162 -22.68 -2.75 16.83
CA ARG A 162 -21.74 -2.05 15.97
C ARG A 162 -20.32 -2.55 16.21
N PHE A 163 -19.62 -2.82 15.12
CA PHE A 163 -18.19 -3.04 15.14
C PHE A 163 -17.48 -1.81 14.61
N HIS A 164 -16.38 -1.46 15.26
CA HIS A 164 -15.62 -0.25 15.02
C HIS A 164 -14.12 -0.56 15.14
N ILE A 165 -13.38 -0.29 14.07
CA ILE A 165 -11.92 -0.37 14.03
C ILE A 165 -11.36 1.04 13.91
N ARG A 166 -10.41 1.40 14.78
CA ARG A 166 -9.68 2.67 14.72
C ARG A 166 -8.18 2.43 14.84
N ALA A 167 -7.42 2.88 13.86
CA ALA A 167 -5.98 2.78 13.84
C ALA A 167 -5.34 4.15 13.72
N ALA A 168 -4.36 4.40 14.58
CA ALA A 168 -3.43 5.51 14.45
C ALA A 168 -2.04 4.92 14.20
N TRP A 169 -1.47 5.20 13.02
CA TRP A 169 -0.25 4.53 12.57
C TRP A 169 0.64 5.44 11.74
N ARG A 170 1.92 5.07 11.65
CA ARG A 170 2.90 5.64 10.74
C ARG A 170 3.70 4.52 10.09
N GLU A 171 4.33 4.83 8.96
CA GLU A 171 5.25 3.91 8.31
C GLU A 171 6.33 3.43 9.29
N GLY A 172 6.46 2.11 9.40
CA GLY A 172 7.50 1.47 10.18
C GLY A 172 8.75 1.23 9.35
N GLN A 173 9.51 0.21 9.72
CA GLN A 173 10.68 -0.21 8.95
C GLN A 173 10.26 -1.29 7.95
N PHE A 174 10.77 -1.22 6.72
CA PHE A 174 10.55 -2.26 5.72
C PHE A 174 11.81 -3.12 5.57
N PRO A 175 11.67 -4.42 5.24
CA PRO A 175 12.82 -5.30 5.06
C PRO A 175 13.68 -4.90 3.85
N ASN A 176 13.07 -4.26 2.85
CA ASN A 176 13.72 -3.84 1.62
C ASN A 176 12.91 -2.71 0.96
N TRP A 177 13.51 -2.05 -0.04
CA TRP A 177 12.91 -0.90 -0.72
C TRP A 177 11.67 -1.25 -1.56
N TRP A 178 11.57 -2.47 -2.09
CA TRP A 178 10.42 -2.85 -2.91
C TRP A 178 9.19 -3.17 -2.07
N SER A 179 9.36 -3.66 -0.84
CA SER A 179 8.30 -3.78 0.17
C SER A 179 7.70 -2.40 0.49
N TYR A 180 8.55 -1.38 0.60
CA TYR A 180 8.12 0.01 0.81
C TYR A 180 7.28 0.52 -0.39
N VAL A 181 7.80 0.36 -1.61
CA VAL A 181 7.07 0.78 -2.82
C VAL A 181 5.75 -0.01 -2.97
N GLY A 182 5.76 -1.31 -2.69
CA GLY A 182 4.55 -2.14 -2.69
C GLY A 182 3.53 -1.63 -1.68
N PHE A 183 3.97 -1.30 -0.46
CA PHE A 183 3.12 -0.71 0.56
C PHE A 183 2.48 0.61 0.09
N GLU A 184 3.26 1.52 -0.52
CA GLU A 184 2.73 2.77 -1.09
C GLU A 184 1.67 2.54 -2.16
N LEU A 185 1.89 1.57 -3.05
CA LEU A 185 1.02 1.34 -4.21
C LEU A 185 -0.26 0.57 -3.87
N VAL A 186 -0.18 -0.45 -3.01
CA VAL A 186 -1.31 -1.36 -2.74
C VAL A 186 -1.78 -1.35 -1.29
N GLY A 187 -1.05 -0.74 -0.36
CA GLY A 187 -1.36 -0.73 1.08
C GLY A 187 -2.75 -0.20 1.39
N ARG A 188 -3.17 0.92 0.78
CA ARG A 188 -4.53 1.47 0.99
C ARG A 188 -5.64 0.53 0.52
N ARG A 189 -5.44 -0.14 -0.62
CA ARG A 189 -6.41 -1.10 -1.17
C ARG A 189 -6.48 -2.34 -0.27
N TYR A 190 -5.32 -2.82 0.17
CA TYR A 190 -5.21 -3.94 1.11
C TYR A 190 -5.89 -3.64 2.44
N GLN A 191 -5.58 -2.50 3.06
CA GLN A 191 -6.20 -2.04 4.30
C GLN A 191 -7.71 -1.92 4.15
N ARG A 192 -8.21 -1.22 3.13
CA ARG A 192 -9.66 -1.11 2.88
C ARG A 192 -10.33 -2.48 2.73
N ALA A 193 -9.71 -3.41 1.99
CA ALA A 193 -10.24 -4.76 1.82
C ALA A 193 -10.29 -5.54 3.14
N TRP A 194 -9.23 -5.44 3.95
CA TRP A 194 -9.16 -6.04 5.28
C TRP A 194 -10.25 -5.50 6.21
N HIS A 195 -10.39 -4.18 6.34
CA HIS A 195 -11.44 -3.55 7.16
C HIS A 195 -12.84 -3.98 6.70
N HIS A 196 -13.09 -4.01 5.39
CA HIS A 196 -14.38 -4.46 4.86
C HIS A 196 -14.67 -5.93 5.21
N LEU A 197 -13.70 -6.82 4.98
CA LEU A 197 -13.85 -8.25 5.27
C LEU A 197 -13.99 -8.52 6.77
N ALA A 198 -13.37 -7.71 7.62
CA ALA A 198 -13.51 -7.82 9.07
C ALA A 198 -14.97 -7.66 9.54
N HIS A 199 -15.67 -6.66 9.01
CA HIS A 199 -17.08 -6.45 9.30
C HIS A 199 -17.96 -7.56 8.70
N MET A 200 -17.64 -8.03 7.49
CA MET A 200 -18.38 -9.10 6.84
C MET A 200 -18.26 -10.43 7.58
N ARG A 201 -17.08 -10.78 8.09
CA ARG A 201 -16.89 -12.00 8.89
C ARG A 201 -17.69 -11.98 10.18
N LEU A 202 -17.77 -10.85 10.87
CA LEU A 202 -18.64 -10.74 12.06
C LEU A 202 -20.12 -10.89 11.71
N ARG A 203 -20.57 -10.34 10.56
CA ARG A 203 -21.93 -10.56 10.06
C ARG A 203 -22.19 -12.03 9.74
N GLU A 204 -21.23 -12.71 9.13
CA GLU A 204 -21.30 -14.14 8.82
C GLU A 204 -21.37 -14.99 10.10
N LEU A 205 -20.54 -14.68 11.11
CA LEU A 205 -20.58 -15.33 12.42
C LEU A 205 -21.95 -15.20 13.09
N LEU A 206 -22.61 -14.04 12.95
CA LEU A 206 -23.98 -13.85 13.44
C LEU A 206 -25.04 -14.63 12.64
N ARG A 207 -24.85 -14.85 11.33
CA ARG A 207 -25.83 -15.52 10.45
C ARG A 207 -25.76 -17.04 10.54
N GLY A 208 -24.55 -17.58 10.54
CA GLY A 208 -24.31 -18.99 10.25
C GLY A 208 -23.87 -19.83 11.44
N GLY A 209 -23.55 -19.21 12.58
CA GLY A 209 -23.16 -19.94 13.77
C GLY A 209 -21.94 -20.87 13.59
N TYR A 210 -21.12 -20.76 12.53
CA TYR A 210 -19.79 -21.39 12.43
C TYR A 210 -19.03 -20.94 11.16
N LEU A 211 -17.73 -20.67 11.29
CA LEU A 211 -16.77 -21.03 10.26
C LEU A 211 -16.22 -22.40 10.70
N GLU A 212 -16.45 -23.42 9.88
CA GLU A 212 -15.89 -24.77 9.99
C GLU A 212 -14.40 -24.74 10.40
N GLN A 213 -14.09 -25.13 11.65
CA GLN A 213 -12.87 -25.83 12.14
C GLN A 213 -12.69 -25.77 13.69
N HIS A 214 -13.73 -26.05 14.48
CA HIS A 214 -13.54 -26.56 15.84
C HIS A 214 -14.53 -27.72 16.08
N PRO A 215 -14.22 -28.73 16.92
CA PRO A 215 -15.01 -29.97 16.94
C PRO A 215 -16.27 -29.97 17.82
N ASP A 216 -16.54 -28.95 18.63
CA ASP A 216 -17.56 -29.05 19.69
C ASP A 216 -18.49 -27.83 19.77
N ALA A 217 -19.39 -27.65 18.79
CA ALA A 217 -20.49 -26.71 18.95
C ALA A 217 -21.76 -27.21 18.25
N HIS A 218 -22.59 -27.94 19.01
CA HIS A 218 -23.95 -28.25 18.61
C HIS A 218 -24.81 -26.98 18.55
N ALA A 219 -25.55 -26.87 17.44
CA ALA A 219 -26.85 -26.24 17.19
C ALA A 219 -27.27 -25.02 18.02
N LEU A 220 -27.77 -23.97 17.35
CA LEU A 220 -29.08 -23.38 17.67
C LEU A 220 -29.57 -22.45 16.55
N GLN A 221 -30.78 -22.76 16.10
CA GLN A 221 -31.63 -22.00 15.20
C GLN A 221 -32.47 -20.99 16.02
N GLU A 222 -32.63 -19.78 15.46
CA GLU A 222 -33.62 -18.72 15.77
C GLU A 222 -33.69 -18.05 17.15
N ALA A 223 -33.37 -16.74 17.18
CA ALA A 223 -34.09 -15.72 17.95
C ALA A 223 -33.76 -14.31 17.40
N ASN A 224 -34.72 -13.62 16.79
CA ASN A 224 -34.82 -12.16 16.51
C ASN A 224 -33.59 -11.37 15.99
N LEU A 225 -32.49 -12.00 15.58
CA LEU A 225 -31.30 -11.29 15.11
C LEU A 225 -31.46 -10.76 13.69
N ARG A 226 -31.41 -9.43 13.52
CA ARG A 226 -31.32 -8.80 12.19
C ARG A 226 -29.87 -8.48 11.87
N VAL A 227 -29.27 -9.22 10.95
CA VAL A 227 -27.88 -8.96 10.54
C VAL A 227 -27.81 -7.73 9.63
N GLY A 228 -26.94 -6.78 9.98
CA GLY A 228 -26.81 -5.51 9.28
C GLY A 228 -26.47 -5.70 7.79
N ARG A 229 -27.23 -5.02 6.92
CA ARG A 229 -26.95 -4.95 5.47
C ARG A 229 -26.31 -3.63 5.04
N LEU A 230 -26.18 -2.68 5.97
CA LEU A 230 -25.66 -1.34 5.69
C LEU A 230 -24.18 -1.40 5.23
N PRO A 231 -23.73 -0.46 4.37
CA PRO A 231 -22.35 -0.43 3.92
C PRO A 231 -21.39 -0.17 5.09
N VAL A 232 -20.17 -0.72 5.01
CA VAL A 232 -19.09 -0.39 5.95
C VAL A 232 -18.63 1.03 5.65
N GLN A 233 -18.74 1.91 6.64
CA GLN A 233 -18.17 3.26 6.56
C GLN A 233 -16.67 3.13 6.76
N PHE A 234 -15.89 3.72 5.85
CA PHE A 234 -14.42 3.69 5.91
C PHE A 234 -13.88 5.09 5.65
N ALA A 235 -13.10 5.60 6.60
CA ALA A 235 -12.36 6.85 6.51
C ALA A 235 -10.87 6.57 6.69
N SER A 236 -10.03 7.20 5.86
CA SER A 236 -8.58 7.09 5.96
C SER A 236 -7.96 8.43 5.59
N GLN A 237 -7.11 8.94 6.47
CA GLN A 237 -6.41 10.21 6.33
C GLN A 237 -4.94 9.98 6.63
N ARG A 238 -4.05 10.46 5.76
CA ARG A 238 -2.61 10.24 5.90
C ARG A 238 -2.01 11.38 6.72
N GLY A 239 -1.27 11.04 7.78
CA GLY A 239 -0.47 12.01 8.50
C GLY A 239 0.80 12.28 7.71
N LEU A 240 0.85 13.37 6.95
CA LEU A 240 2.06 13.76 6.23
C LEU A 240 3.09 14.30 7.22
N SER A 241 4.31 13.78 7.19
CA SER A 241 5.41 14.29 8.01
C SER A 241 5.62 15.78 7.68
N ARG A 242 5.89 16.62 8.69
CA ARG A 242 6.12 18.08 8.53
C ARG A 242 7.11 18.44 7.40
N ARG A 243 8.06 17.54 7.10
CA ARG A 243 9.06 17.66 6.02
C ARG A 243 8.51 17.38 4.62
N LEU A 244 7.52 16.49 4.50
CA LEU A 244 6.84 16.16 3.24
C LEU A 244 5.70 17.13 2.95
N MET A 245 5.03 17.68 3.97
CA MET A 245 4.07 18.79 3.82
C MET A 245 4.68 20.00 3.10
N GLY A 246 5.94 20.33 3.43
CA GLY A 246 6.69 21.40 2.77
C GLY A 246 6.96 21.09 1.29
N VAL A 247 7.28 19.83 0.97
CA VAL A 247 7.54 19.38 -0.40
C VAL A 247 6.24 19.28 -1.21
N GLU A 248 5.14 18.78 -0.63
CA GLU A 248 3.84 18.71 -1.30
C GLU A 248 3.24 20.08 -1.55
N HIS A 249 3.29 21.03 -0.61
CA HIS A 249 2.83 22.40 -0.88
C HIS A 249 3.70 23.12 -1.92
N GLU A 250 4.98 22.81 -2.01
CA GLU A 250 5.86 23.33 -3.05
C GLU A 250 5.55 22.66 -4.41
N MET A 251 5.25 21.36 -4.42
CA MET A 251 4.82 20.60 -5.60
C MET A 251 3.41 20.97 -6.08
N GLU A 252 2.45 21.24 -5.21
CA GLU A 252 1.07 21.59 -5.55
C GLU A 252 0.97 23.03 -6.07
N ARG A 253 1.87 23.92 -5.63
CA ARG A 253 2.12 25.22 -6.30
C ARG A 253 2.74 25.06 -7.69
N ASP A 254 3.52 24.00 -7.92
CA ASP A 254 4.24 23.73 -9.18
C ASP A 254 3.45 22.82 -10.17
N GLN A 255 2.43 22.10 -9.68
CA GLN A 255 1.50 21.26 -10.46
C GLN A 255 0.69 22.05 -11.50
N ARG A 256 0.63 23.38 -11.37
CA ARG A 256 -0.01 24.26 -12.36
C ARG A 256 0.86 24.56 -13.59
N GLY A 257 2.09 24.03 -13.67
CA GLY A 257 2.96 24.25 -14.84
C GLY A 257 3.81 23.06 -15.30
N ASN A 258 4.57 22.41 -14.41
CA ASN A 258 5.75 21.61 -14.85
C ASN A 258 5.84 20.15 -14.34
N GLY A 259 5.09 19.76 -13.30
CA GLY A 259 5.18 18.39 -12.74
C GLY A 259 4.79 17.26 -13.73
N TRP A 260 3.90 17.57 -14.67
CA TRP A 260 3.52 16.66 -15.76
C TRP A 260 4.68 16.33 -16.70
N ASN A 261 5.64 17.25 -16.88
CA ASN A 261 6.79 17.04 -17.75
C ASN A 261 7.76 16.02 -17.15
N THR A 262 8.04 16.11 -15.83
CA THR A 262 8.90 15.15 -15.12
C THR A 262 8.33 13.73 -15.21
N LEU A 263 7.05 13.55 -14.86
CA LEU A 263 6.41 12.24 -14.89
C LEU A 263 6.28 11.71 -16.32
N GLY A 264 5.86 12.54 -17.27
CA GLY A 264 5.72 12.14 -18.66
C GLY A 264 7.04 11.74 -19.32
N LEU A 265 8.13 12.47 -19.05
CA LEU A 265 9.47 12.12 -19.52
C LEU A 265 9.99 10.84 -18.84
N GLY A 266 9.71 10.66 -17.56
CA GLY A 266 9.97 9.40 -16.87
C GLY A 266 9.22 8.23 -17.51
N VAL A 267 7.93 8.39 -17.81
CA VAL A 267 7.15 7.38 -18.55
C VAL A 267 7.74 7.10 -19.92
N LEU A 268 8.14 8.13 -20.67
CA LEU A 268 8.75 7.98 -22.00
C LEU A 268 10.09 7.22 -21.92
N ALA A 269 10.92 7.52 -20.93
CA ALA A 269 12.16 6.78 -20.64
C ALA A 269 11.90 5.31 -20.26
N GLY A 270 10.82 5.06 -19.52
CA GLY A 270 10.39 3.72 -19.14
C GLY A 270 9.70 2.95 -20.27
N MET A 271 9.25 3.61 -21.34
CA MET A 271 8.84 2.96 -22.58
C MET A 271 10.07 2.58 -23.42
N ARG A 272 10.99 3.53 -23.62
CA ARG A 272 12.27 3.38 -24.33
C ARG A 272 13.36 4.25 -23.71
N SER A 273 14.50 3.61 -23.45
CA SER A 273 15.60 4.13 -22.62
C SER A 273 16.26 5.39 -23.19
N PHE A 274 16.24 5.59 -24.51
CA PHE A 274 16.84 6.78 -25.13
C PHE A 274 15.83 7.82 -25.61
N SER A 275 14.53 7.56 -25.50
CA SER A 275 13.50 8.45 -26.04
C SER A 275 13.39 9.78 -25.30
N ALA A 276 13.41 9.76 -23.96
CA ALA A 276 13.32 11.00 -23.18
C ALA A 276 14.59 11.88 -23.28
N PRO A 277 15.82 11.33 -23.17
CA PRO A 277 17.05 12.11 -23.37
C PRO A 277 17.17 12.67 -24.80
N ALA A 278 16.77 11.91 -25.83
CA ALA A 278 16.79 12.39 -27.21
C ALA A 278 15.82 13.56 -27.44
N LEU A 279 14.62 13.49 -26.85
CA LEU A 279 13.63 14.57 -26.93
C LEU A 279 14.12 15.85 -26.25
N LEU A 280 14.71 15.72 -25.06
CA LEU A 280 15.30 16.85 -24.34
C LEU A 280 16.50 17.44 -25.05
N GLY A 281 17.42 16.60 -25.56
CA GLY A 281 18.56 17.05 -26.34
C GLY A 281 18.14 17.79 -27.61
N PHE A 282 17.07 17.33 -28.26
CA PHE A 282 16.47 18.03 -29.39
C PHE A 282 15.90 19.39 -29.00
N HIS A 283 15.10 19.46 -27.93
CA HIS A 283 14.52 20.71 -27.43
C HIS A 283 15.61 21.72 -27.05
N PHE A 284 16.56 21.33 -26.19
CA PHE A 284 17.63 22.23 -25.74
C PHE A 284 18.60 22.64 -26.86
N SER A 285 18.80 21.80 -27.89
CA SER A 285 19.60 22.20 -29.06
C SER A 285 18.94 23.30 -29.90
N ARG A 286 17.60 23.38 -29.88
CA ARG A 286 16.82 24.41 -30.59
C ARG A 286 16.60 25.66 -29.73
N GLU A 287 16.49 25.48 -28.42
CA GLU A 287 16.31 26.55 -27.45
C GLU A 287 17.40 26.50 -26.36
N PRO A 288 18.66 26.86 -26.67
CA PRO A 288 19.76 26.72 -25.72
C PRO A 288 19.59 27.52 -24.41
N ARG A 289 18.70 28.51 -24.40
CA ARG A 289 18.41 29.35 -23.22
C ARG A 289 17.61 28.61 -22.15
N THR A 290 16.89 27.55 -22.49
CA THR A 290 16.13 26.72 -21.54
C THR A 290 16.96 25.56 -21.00
N ALA A 291 18.20 25.39 -21.46
CA ALA A 291 19.07 24.30 -21.06
C ALA A 291 19.52 24.43 -19.59
N PRO A 292 19.54 23.33 -18.82
CA PRO A 292 20.02 23.34 -17.44
C PRO A 292 21.53 23.62 -17.38
N SER A 293 21.96 24.36 -16.34
CA SER A 293 23.38 24.69 -16.15
C SER A 293 24.20 23.50 -15.59
N GLY A 294 25.49 23.43 -15.93
CA GLY A 294 26.41 22.39 -15.44
C GLY A 294 26.46 21.16 -16.38
N SER A 295 26.68 19.97 -15.81
CA SER A 295 26.85 18.72 -16.59
C SER A 295 25.60 18.33 -17.39
N LEU A 296 24.40 18.68 -16.93
CA LEU A 296 23.15 18.46 -17.66
C LEU A 296 23.01 19.36 -18.89
N GLY A 297 23.74 20.48 -18.95
CA GLY A 297 23.79 21.38 -20.10
C GLY A 297 24.45 20.75 -21.33
N LEU A 298 25.19 19.65 -21.16
CA LEU A 298 25.74 18.86 -22.27
C LEU A 298 24.64 18.33 -23.22
N LEU A 299 23.40 18.18 -22.75
CA LEU A 299 22.26 17.79 -23.58
C LEU A 299 21.95 18.82 -24.68
N ALA A 300 22.27 20.10 -24.46
CA ALA A 300 22.10 21.14 -25.47
C ALA A 300 23.12 21.06 -26.62
N SER A 301 24.20 20.26 -26.46
CA SER A 301 25.22 20.10 -27.48
C SER A 301 24.65 19.45 -28.75
N PRO A 302 24.90 20.01 -29.94
CA PRO A 302 24.45 19.41 -31.21
C PRO A 302 24.95 17.98 -31.41
N LEU A 303 26.16 17.67 -30.94
CA LEU A 303 26.75 16.33 -31.09
C LEU A 303 26.07 15.32 -30.17
N VAL A 304 25.82 15.69 -28.90
CA VAL A 304 25.13 14.84 -27.93
C VAL A 304 23.68 14.61 -28.35
N SER A 305 22.98 15.65 -28.77
CA SER A 305 21.60 15.57 -29.28
C SER A 305 21.49 14.61 -30.49
N ARG A 306 22.42 14.72 -31.46
CA ARG A 306 22.47 13.80 -32.62
C ARG A 306 22.80 12.36 -32.22
N ALA A 307 23.74 12.17 -31.28
CA ALA A 307 24.06 10.85 -30.77
C ALA A 307 22.87 10.19 -30.05
N LEU A 308 22.16 10.93 -29.19
CA LEU A 308 20.96 10.45 -28.50
C LEU A 308 19.82 10.12 -29.48
N ALA A 309 19.64 10.94 -30.52
CA ALA A 309 18.67 10.66 -31.58
C ALA A 309 19.02 9.36 -32.33
N ALA A 310 20.30 9.14 -32.64
CA ALA A 310 20.77 7.91 -33.28
C ALA A 310 20.58 6.68 -32.37
N LEU A 311 20.89 6.80 -31.07
CA LEU A 311 20.66 5.72 -30.09
C LEU A 311 19.18 5.40 -29.91
N SER A 312 18.31 6.42 -29.89
CA SER A 312 16.85 6.24 -29.84
C SER A 312 16.32 5.53 -31.09
N ALA A 313 16.76 5.94 -32.28
CA ALA A 313 16.41 5.25 -33.53
C ALA A 313 16.94 3.80 -33.55
N GLY A 314 18.15 3.58 -33.04
CA GLY A 314 18.73 2.26 -32.85
C GLY A 314 17.92 1.37 -31.91
N GLU A 315 17.40 1.91 -30.80
CA GLU A 315 16.54 1.17 -29.85
C GLU A 315 15.23 0.74 -30.52
N VAL A 316 14.66 1.55 -31.42
CA VAL A 316 13.47 1.19 -32.22
C VAL A 316 13.77 0.04 -33.19
N ALA A 317 14.91 0.11 -33.88
CA ALA A 317 15.32 -0.91 -34.85
C ALA A 317 15.65 -2.24 -34.16
N ALA A 318 16.38 -2.17 -33.04
CA ALA A 318 16.79 -3.34 -32.30
C ALA A 318 15.60 -4.04 -31.63
N ASP A 319 14.51 -3.36 -31.25
CA ASP A 319 13.29 -3.94 -30.61
C ASP A 319 12.58 -4.97 -31.51
N LYS A 320 12.94 -5.02 -32.79
CA LYS A 320 12.43 -6.00 -33.77
C LYS A 320 13.31 -7.25 -33.89
N THR A 321 14.40 -7.33 -33.14
CA THR A 321 15.34 -8.47 -33.21
C THR A 321 15.08 -9.51 -32.11
N PRO A 322 15.27 -10.81 -32.38
CA PRO A 322 14.99 -11.88 -31.42
C PRO A 322 15.90 -11.90 -30.18
N TRP A 323 17.03 -11.20 -30.21
CA TRP A 323 18.09 -11.26 -29.19
C TRP A 323 17.96 -10.17 -28.11
N MET A 324 16.98 -9.28 -28.23
CA MET A 324 16.84 -8.17 -27.28
C MET A 324 16.42 -8.67 -25.88
N PRO A 325 17.14 -8.27 -24.81
CA PRO A 325 16.74 -8.59 -23.45
C PRO A 325 15.33 -8.09 -23.13
N ALA A 326 14.63 -8.79 -22.24
CA ALA A 326 13.34 -8.32 -21.75
C ALA A 326 13.47 -6.91 -21.14
N ARG A 327 12.46 -6.07 -21.36
CA ARG A 327 12.39 -4.69 -20.84
C ARG A 327 12.47 -4.59 -19.31
N ILE A 328 12.17 -5.69 -18.62
CA ILE A 328 12.24 -5.84 -17.16
C ILE A 328 13.53 -6.55 -16.70
N SER A 329 14.46 -6.84 -17.60
CA SER A 329 15.76 -7.40 -17.21
C SER A 329 16.52 -6.37 -16.34
N PRO A 330 17.29 -6.81 -15.33
CA PRO A 330 18.00 -5.89 -14.44
C PRO A 330 18.85 -4.82 -15.16
N PRO A 331 19.64 -5.14 -16.21
CA PRO A 331 20.41 -4.11 -16.91
C PRO A 331 19.52 -3.12 -17.69
N ALA A 332 18.44 -3.58 -18.31
CA ALA A 332 17.51 -2.71 -19.04
C ALA A 332 16.75 -1.77 -18.09
N LEU A 333 16.32 -2.27 -16.93
CA LEU A 333 15.65 -1.47 -15.90
C LEU A 333 16.56 -0.41 -15.31
N VAL A 334 17.83 -0.73 -15.05
CA VAL A 334 18.83 0.24 -14.58
C VAL A 334 19.02 1.34 -15.63
N GLY A 335 19.17 0.99 -16.91
CA GLY A 335 19.29 1.96 -17.99
C GLY A 335 18.08 2.90 -18.07
N ARG A 336 16.87 2.37 -17.95
CA ARG A 336 15.62 3.15 -17.97
C ARG A 336 15.46 4.04 -16.74
N ALA A 337 15.82 3.54 -15.56
CA ALA A 337 15.81 4.33 -14.32
C ALA A 337 16.78 5.51 -14.40
N LEU A 338 18.00 5.28 -14.90
CA LEU A 338 19.00 6.33 -15.11
C LEU A 338 18.54 7.35 -16.16
N SER A 339 17.94 6.88 -17.26
CA SER A 339 17.35 7.77 -18.26
C SER A 339 16.22 8.62 -17.68
N GLY A 340 15.32 8.03 -16.90
CA GLY A 340 14.24 8.75 -16.24
C GLY A 340 14.77 9.78 -15.24
N ALA A 341 15.81 9.41 -14.49
CA ALA A 341 16.48 10.31 -13.55
C ALA A 341 17.09 11.53 -14.25
N LEU A 342 17.83 11.28 -15.34
CA LEU A 342 18.44 12.34 -16.12
C LEU A 342 17.40 13.26 -16.76
N ALA A 343 16.32 12.69 -17.30
CA ALA A 343 15.26 13.47 -17.93
C ALA A 343 14.49 14.31 -16.90
N GLY A 344 14.15 13.75 -15.74
CA GLY A 344 13.51 14.49 -14.65
C GLY A 344 14.40 15.59 -14.08
N ALA A 345 15.68 15.30 -13.86
CA ALA A 345 16.65 16.29 -13.40
C ALA A 345 16.78 17.49 -14.35
N ALA A 346 16.73 17.24 -15.65
CA ALA A 346 16.90 18.26 -16.69
C ALA A 346 15.71 19.22 -16.83
N VAL A 347 14.50 18.80 -16.44
CA VAL A 347 13.28 19.65 -16.47
C VAL A 347 12.90 20.21 -15.10
N ALA A 348 13.78 20.08 -14.11
CA ALA A 348 13.53 20.63 -12.80
C ALA A 348 13.42 22.17 -12.88
N PRO A 349 12.34 22.78 -12.36
CA PRO A 349 12.09 24.21 -12.47
C PRO A 349 13.06 25.04 -11.62
N ARG A 350 13.67 24.41 -10.61
CA ARG A 350 14.69 25.01 -9.74
C ARG A 350 15.81 24.02 -9.51
N ARG A 351 17.05 24.52 -9.45
CA ARG A 351 18.26 23.72 -9.18
C ARG A 351 18.20 22.95 -7.85
N GLN A 352 17.48 23.47 -6.85
CA GLN A 352 17.32 22.81 -5.55
C GLN A 352 16.40 21.58 -5.63
N LEU A 353 15.50 21.54 -6.61
CA LEU A 353 14.54 20.45 -6.82
C LEU A 353 15.06 19.38 -7.79
N THR A 354 16.27 19.54 -8.35
CA THR A 354 16.87 18.58 -9.28
C THR A 354 16.93 17.15 -8.72
N PRO A 355 17.32 16.89 -7.45
CA PRO A 355 17.34 15.53 -6.92
C PRO A 355 15.95 14.92 -6.80
N LEU A 356 14.95 15.71 -6.42
CA LEU A 356 13.56 15.26 -6.31
C LEU A 356 13.01 14.84 -7.68
N HIS A 357 13.18 15.70 -8.70
CA HIS A 357 12.71 15.38 -10.04
C HIS A 357 13.48 14.22 -10.70
N ALA A 358 14.76 14.03 -10.35
CA ALA A 358 15.50 12.83 -10.74
C ALA A 358 14.87 11.55 -10.16
N VAL A 359 14.56 11.55 -8.86
CA VAL A 359 13.92 10.39 -8.21
C VAL A 359 12.53 10.13 -8.80
N LEU A 360 11.73 11.18 -9.01
CA LEU A 360 10.40 11.06 -9.61
C LEU A 360 10.46 10.53 -11.05
N GLY A 361 11.38 11.04 -11.87
CA GLY A 361 11.60 10.56 -13.23
C GLY A 361 12.05 9.10 -13.27
N ALA A 362 12.97 8.70 -12.39
CA ALA A 362 13.42 7.31 -12.26
C ALA A 362 12.29 6.38 -11.83
N ALA A 363 11.51 6.76 -10.81
CA ALA A 363 10.38 5.99 -10.32
C ALA A 363 9.30 5.82 -11.41
N ALA A 364 8.97 6.88 -12.14
CA ALA A 364 8.04 6.83 -13.26
C ALA A 364 8.54 5.92 -14.39
N ALA A 365 9.85 5.92 -14.69
CA ALA A 365 10.45 5.03 -15.69
C ALA A 365 10.37 3.56 -15.29
N VAL A 366 10.63 3.24 -14.03
CA VAL A 366 10.51 1.86 -13.53
C VAL A 366 9.05 1.41 -13.54
N ALA A 367 8.14 2.22 -12.99
CA ALA A 367 6.71 1.88 -12.92
C ALA A 367 6.09 1.67 -14.31
N SER A 368 6.40 2.55 -15.27
CA SER A 368 5.93 2.40 -16.65
C SER A 368 6.54 1.18 -17.35
N SER A 369 7.82 0.87 -17.11
CA SER A 369 8.45 -0.36 -17.66
C SER A 369 7.69 -1.63 -17.29
N PHE A 370 7.29 -1.76 -16.02
CA PHE A 370 6.45 -2.89 -15.57
C PHE A 370 5.04 -2.85 -16.15
N THR A 371 4.44 -1.65 -16.21
CA THR A 371 3.08 -1.45 -16.73
C THR A 371 2.97 -1.87 -18.20
N PHE A 372 3.86 -1.37 -19.06
CA PHE A 372 3.86 -1.70 -20.48
C PHE A 372 4.27 -3.16 -20.73
N TYR A 373 5.17 -3.73 -19.93
CA TYR A 373 5.45 -5.17 -20.00
C TYR A 373 4.21 -6.01 -19.69
N ALA A 374 3.49 -5.68 -18.62
CA ALA A 374 2.27 -6.37 -18.23
C ALA A 374 1.16 -6.20 -19.29
N LEU A 375 1.00 -4.99 -19.83
CA LEU A 375 0.03 -4.68 -20.88
C LEU A 375 0.32 -5.46 -22.16
N ARG A 376 1.58 -5.50 -22.61
CA ARG A 376 1.99 -6.26 -23.80
C ARG A 376 1.75 -7.75 -23.63
N ARG A 377 2.06 -8.29 -22.45
CA ARG A 377 1.80 -9.69 -22.10
C ARG A 377 0.30 -9.99 -22.06
N PHE A 378 -0.51 -9.06 -21.57
CA PHE A 378 -1.96 -9.18 -21.56
C PHE A 378 -2.53 -9.18 -22.99
N MET A 379 -2.17 -8.19 -23.83
CA MET A 379 -2.65 -8.10 -25.21
C MET A 379 -2.27 -9.33 -26.05
N THR A 380 -1.03 -9.80 -25.92
CA THR A 380 -0.55 -10.95 -26.72
C THR A 380 -1.14 -12.28 -26.24
N ARG A 381 -1.27 -12.51 -24.93
CA ARG A 381 -1.71 -13.81 -24.39
C ARG A 381 -3.21 -13.94 -24.16
N ARG A 382 -3.90 -12.86 -23.80
CA ARG A 382 -5.34 -12.88 -23.49
C ARG A 382 -6.19 -12.43 -24.66
N LEU A 383 -5.75 -11.43 -25.41
CA LEU A 383 -6.49 -10.87 -26.55
C LEU A 383 -6.03 -11.44 -27.90
N GLY A 384 -4.97 -12.25 -27.92
CA GLY A 384 -4.44 -12.86 -29.14
C GLY A 384 -3.86 -11.85 -30.14
N VAL A 385 -3.55 -10.62 -29.70
CA VAL A 385 -3.02 -9.57 -30.57
C VAL A 385 -1.60 -9.96 -31.02
N PRO A 386 -1.30 -9.96 -32.33
CA PRO A 386 0.05 -10.24 -32.81
C PRO A 386 1.07 -9.29 -32.16
N ASN A 387 2.22 -9.83 -31.73
CA ASN A 387 3.25 -9.06 -31.01
C ASN A 387 3.76 -7.83 -31.80
N ALA A 388 3.77 -7.91 -33.13
CA ALA A 388 4.11 -6.79 -34.00
C ALA A 388 3.10 -5.65 -33.93
N VAL A 389 1.80 -5.96 -33.90
CA VAL A 389 0.71 -4.97 -33.79
C VAL A 389 0.72 -4.31 -32.42
N ALA A 390 0.91 -5.09 -31.36
CA ALA A 390 1.07 -4.58 -29.99
C ALA A 390 2.29 -3.64 -29.89
N GLY A 391 3.42 -3.99 -30.53
CA GLY A 391 4.61 -3.14 -30.57
C GLY A 391 4.39 -1.84 -31.33
N LEU A 392 3.70 -1.87 -32.48
CA LEU A 392 3.35 -0.66 -33.23
C LEU A 392 2.43 0.28 -32.44
N ALA A 393 1.47 -0.27 -31.70
CA ALA A 393 0.60 0.53 -30.83
C ALA A 393 1.39 1.22 -29.71
N GLU A 394 2.33 0.50 -29.07
CA GLU A 394 3.23 1.09 -28.07
C GLU A 394 4.08 2.22 -28.65
N ASP A 395 4.61 2.04 -29.86
CA ASP A 395 5.43 3.06 -30.53
C ASP A 395 4.63 4.31 -30.89
N ALA A 396 3.37 4.13 -31.30
CA ALA A 396 2.44 5.24 -31.54
C ALA A 396 2.14 6.01 -30.25
N VAL A 397 1.94 5.31 -29.13
CA VAL A 397 1.73 5.94 -27.82
C VAL A 397 2.98 6.71 -27.38
N ALA A 398 4.17 6.13 -27.54
CA ALA A 398 5.43 6.79 -27.20
C ALA A 398 5.64 8.07 -28.03
N ALA A 399 5.38 8.00 -29.33
CA ALA A 399 5.49 9.15 -30.23
C ALA A 399 4.46 10.25 -29.89
N ALA A 400 3.21 9.89 -29.62
CA ALA A 400 2.16 10.83 -29.22
C ALA A 400 2.47 11.51 -27.88
N LEU A 401 2.95 10.75 -26.90
CA LEU A 401 3.39 11.27 -25.61
C LEU A 401 4.59 12.21 -25.78
N GLY A 402 5.59 11.82 -26.55
CA GLY A 402 6.73 12.67 -26.88
C GLY A 402 6.31 13.98 -27.55
N GLY A 403 5.41 13.92 -28.55
CA GLY A 403 4.88 15.12 -29.21
C GLY A 403 4.19 16.08 -28.24
N LYS A 404 3.36 15.56 -27.32
CA LYS A 404 2.71 16.38 -26.28
C LYS A 404 3.70 16.98 -25.29
N LEU A 405 4.69 16.21 -24.83
CA LEU A 405 5.71 16.70 -23.91
C LEU A 405 6.58 17.77 -24.55
N LEU A 406 6.97 17.59 -25.82
CA LEU A 406 7.73 18.59 -26.55
C LEU A 406 6.94 19.89 -26.73
N ALA A 407 5.62 19.81 -26.95
CA ALA A 407 4.76 20.98 -27.04
C ALA A 407 4.60 21.69 -25.68
N ALA A 408 4.62 20.94 -24.58
CA ALA A 408 4.53 21.48 -23.22
C ALA A 408 5.86 22.04 -22.68
N LEU A 409 6.98 21.76 -23.34
CA LEU A 409 8.30 22.31 -23.01
C LEU A 409 8.62 23.62 -23.75
N ARG A 410 7.83 23.97 -24.77
CA ARG A 410 7.89 25.27 -25.47
C ARG A 410 6.97 26.27 -24.77
#